data_AF-A0A1J0RCC4-F1
#
_entry.id   AF-A0A1J0RCC4-F1
#
_cell.length_a   1.000
_cell.length_b   1.000
_cell.length_c   1.000
_cell.angle_alpha   90.00
_cell.angle_beta   90.00
_cell.angle_gamma   90.00
#
_symmetry.space_group_name_H-M   'P 1'
#
loop_
_entity.id
_entity.type
_entity.pdbx_description
1 polymer ?
#
loop_
_entity_poly.entity_id
_entity_poly.type
_entity_poly.pdbx_seq_one_letter_code
_entity_poly.pdbx_strand_id
1 'polypeptide(L)'
;MTLSNEKWQSKFIKGEGQEVKWEYDENKDKTTRPEWKTKWEAWAKARQAIKDASTEPAKTIKASALATLTGLAKRLAQKQVNNIIEQAKKLAASGTADENTWKETTEAKVDEKMLEVVYGDASGKASFTTGTPNLPGEKTVAACDADGTINGKEPLAYVLLCLAVEAGSATDTIHPDAKASTAVGWTAVNTVLHTQFAAVKGLCPARPKITVSPEAIRQALNAVQSQIRMIGNKGYLGYCATSGCDGSSKNGVCVKYNTKITNIANDFDKLTYVSSMEEAAKLLERRREAA
;
A
#
# COMPACT_ATOMS: atom_id res chain seq x y z
N MET A 1 22.73 30.94 12.93
CA MET A 1 22.42 32.38 12.78
C MET A 1 23.08 33.23 13.86
N THR A 2 22.81 33.03 15.16
CA THR A 2 23.34 33.85 16.27
C THR A 2 24.87 33.91 16.37
N LEU A 3 25.56 32.83 16.02
CA LEU A 3 27.03 32.77 16.05
C LEU A 3 27.69 33.46 14.86
N SER A 4 26.92 33.89 13.85
CA SER A 4 27.45 34.63 12.70
C SER A 4 27.81 36.08 13.07
N ASN A 5 28.63 36.73 12.24
CA ASN A 5 28.93 38.15 12.40
C ASN A 5 27.71 39.04 12.07
N GLU A 6 27.74 40.29 12.53
CA GLU A 6 26.61 41.22 12.35
C GLU A 6 26.33 41.52 10.88
N LYS A 7 27.39 41.66 10.06
CA LYS A 7 27.27 41.86 8.61
C LYS A 7 26.54 40.72 7.90
N TRP A 8 26.66 39.49 8.38
CA TRP A 8 25.90 38.34 7.89
C TRP A 8 24.45 38.42 8.36
N GLN A 9 24.25 38.63 9.65
CA GLN A 9 22.92 38.65 10.26
C GLN A 9 22.03 39.77 9.69
N SER A 10 22.61 40.92 9.33
CA SER A 10 21.89 42.07 8.78
C SER A 10 21.34 41.85 7.37
N LYS A 11 21.80 40.81 6.65
CA LYS A 11 21.30 40.48 5.30
C LYS A 11 19.84 40.00 5.30
N PHE A 12 19.36 39.51 6.42
CA PHE A 12 18.14 38.71 6.52
C PHE A 12 16.95 39.45 7.11
N ILE A 13 17.15 40.66 7.62
CA ILE A 13 16.12 41.46 8.28
C ILE A 13 16.18 42.93 7.85
N LYS A 14 15.02 43.55 7.66
CA LYS A 14 14.87 44.99 7.45
C LYS A 14 15.02 45.76 8.78
N GLY A 15 15.17 47.08 8.70
CA GLY A 15 15.23 47.97 9.87
C GLY A 15 14.06 47.75 10.83
N GLU A 16 12.86 47.53 10.27
CA GLU A 16 11.60 47.25 11.00
C GLU A 16 11.47 45.79 11.48
N GLY A 17 12.46 44.92 11.24
CA GLY A 17 12.46 43.53 11.73
C GLY A 17 11.74 42.50 10.87
N GLN A 18 11.19 42.93 9.73
CA GLN A 18 10.65 42.01 8.72
C GLN A 18 11.78 41.26 7.98
N GLU A 19 11.47 40.07 7.49
CA GLU A 19 12.38 39.26 6.69
C GLU A 19 12.73 39.92 5.36
N VAL A 20 13.99 39.78 4.92
CA VAL A 20 14.39 40.07 3.55
C VAL A 20 14.18 38.80 2.72
N LYS A 21 13.15 38.77 1.86
CA LYS A 21 12.91 37.64 0.95
C LYS A 21 13.96 37.55 -0.15
N TRP A 22 14.08 36.38 -0.77
CA TRP A 22 15.09 36.15 -1.81
C TRP A 22 14.89 37.08 -3.02
N GLU A 23 13.64 37.33 -3.39
CA GLU A 23 13.23 38.09 -4.58
C GLU A 23 13.41 39.61 -4.40
N TYR A 24 13.51 40.10 -3.17
CA TYR A 24 13.58 41.52 -2.85
C TYR A 24 14.83 42.19 -3.42
N ASP A 25 14.74 43.46 -3.80
CA ASP A 25 15.86 44.22 -4.39
C ASP A 25 16.94 44.55 -3.38
N GLU A 26 16.56 44.61 -2.10
CA GLU A 26 17.48 44.74 -0.97
C GLU A 26 18.43 43.54 -0.85
N ASN A 27 18.05 42.37 -1.38
CA ASN A 27 18.93 41.20 -1.47
C ASN A 27 19.91 41.34 -2.64
N LYS A 28 21.02 42.04 -2.41
CA LYS A 28 22.11 42.18 -3.40
C LYS A 28 22.87 40.87 -3.65
N ASP A 29 22.68 39.84 -2.83
CA ASP A 29 23.31 38.54 -3.01
C ASP A 29 22.56 37.65 -4.03
N LYS A 30 21.33 38.02 -4.44
CA LYS A 30 20.53 37.22 -5.39
C LYS A 30 21.19 37.02 -6.75
N THR A 31 22.00 37.98 -7.20
CA THR A 31 22.74 37.94 -8.47
C THR A 31 24.16 37.38 -8.31
N THR A 32 24.79 37.58 -7.16
CA THR A 32 26.20 37.20 -6.92
C THR A 32 26.35 35.84 -6.26
N ARG A 33 25.27 35.30 -5.66
CA ARG A 33 25.24 34.03 -4.91
C ARG A 33 23.98 33.20 -5.19
N PRO A 34 23.67 32.89 -6.47
CA PRO A 34 22.42 32.18 -6.80
C PRO A 34 22.27 30.83 -6.08
N GLU A 35 23.37 30.20 -5.68
CA GLU A 35 23.40 28.94 -4.90
C GLU A 35 22.79 29.06 -3.49
N TRP A 36 22.54 30.28 -3.01
CA TRP A 36 21.92 30.53 -1.71
C TRP A 36 20.39 30.52 -1.73
N LYS A 37 19.77 30.53 -2.93
CA LYS A 37 18.31 30.61 -3.08
C LYS A 37 17.56 29.61 -2.21
N THR A 38 17.98 28.35 -2.20
CA THR A 38 17.32 27.26 -1.46
C THR A 38 17.48 27.35 0.05
N LYS A 39 18.45 28.12 0.56
CA LYS A 39 18.74 28.26 1.99
C LYS A 39 18.28 29.59 2.56
N TRP A 40 17.97 30.56 1.70
CA TRP A 40 17.73 31.94 2.09
C TRP A 40 16.52 32.10 3.01
N GLU A 41 15.41 31.45 2.69
CA GLU A 41 14.19 31.51 3.51
C GLU A 41 14.44 30.95 4.93
N ALA A 42 15.15 29.82 5.03
CA ALA A 42 15.51 29.24 6.32
C ALA A 42 16.41 30.17 7.14
N TRP A 43 17.35 30.88 6.48
CA TRP A 43 18.18 31.87 7.15
C TRP A 43 17.39 33.10 7.59
N ALA A 44 16.46 33.59 6.77
CA ALA A 44 15.58 34.70 7.09
C ALA A 44 14.73 34.41 8.33
N LYS A 45 14.02 33.27 8.34
CA LYS A 45 13.23 32.80 9.49
C LYS A 45 14.07 32.63 10.74
N ALA A 46 15.25 32.01 10.62
CA ALA A 46 16.15 31.85 11.76
C ALA A 46 16.62 33.19 12.33
N ARG A 47 16.81 34.22 11.50
CA ARG A 47 17.19 35.55 11.97
C ARG A 47 16.03 36.28 12.64
N GLN A 48 14.82 36.16 12.10
CA GLN A 48 13.62 36.74 12.66
C GLN A 48 13.33 36.15 14.04
N ALA A 49 13.35 34.82 14.16
CA ALA A 49 13.14 34.12 15.42
C ALA A 49 14.08 34.61 16.53
N ILE A 50 15.38 34.77 16.24
CA ILE A 50 16.33 35.24 17.26
C ILE A 50 16.27 36.77 17.51
N LYS A 51 15.60 37.55 16.65
CA LYS A 51 15.40 39.00 16.86
C LYS A 51 14.28 39.23 17.88
N ASP A 52 13.22 38.44 17.77
CA ASP A 52 12.09 38.50 18.68
C ASP A 52 12.39 37.71 19.96
N ALA A 53 12.64 38.46 21.04
CA ALA A 53 12.99 37.92 22.35
C ALA A 53 11.87 37.08 23.00
N SER A 54 10.64 37.15 22.49
CA SER A 54 9.50 36.36 22.97
C SER A 54 9.50 34.92 22.45
N THR A 55 10.26 34.63 21.38
CA THR A 55 10.27 33.31 20.76
C THR A 55 11.09 32.30 21.58
N GLU A 56 10.69 31.02 21.54
CA GLU A 56 11.41 29.94 22.20
C GLU A 56 12.88 29.80 21.75
N PRO A 57 13.23 29.93 20.45
CA PRO A 57 14.63 29.93 20.03
C PRO A 57 15.45 31.06 20.65
N ALA A 58 14.89 32.28 20.77
CA ALA A 58 15.58 33.40 21.37
C ALA A 58 15.81 33.17 22.88
N LYS A 59 14.80 32.69 23.61
CA LYS A 59 14.90 32.35 25.04
C LYS A 59 15.93 31.26 25.29
N THR A 60 15.88 30.17 24.51
CA THR A 60 16.80 29.04 24.64
C THR A 60 18.24 29.46 24.40
N ILE A 61 18.49 30.26 23.37
CA ILE A 61 19.83 30.77 23.07
C ILE A 61 20.31 31.69 24.19
N LYS A 62 19.45 32.59 24.69
CA LYS A 62 19.77 33.50 25.79
C LYS A 62 20.11 32.77 27.10
N ALA A 63 19.43 31.66 27.37
CA ALA A 63 19.70 30.80 28.53
C ALA A 63 20.92 29.89 28.37
N SER A 64 21.44 29.74 27.14
CA SER A 64 22.58 28.89 26.85
C SER A 64 23.93 29.62 26.98
N ALA A 65 25.01 28.84 27.14
CA ALA A 65 26.37 29.35 27.08
C ALA A 65 26.73 30.02 25.74
N LEU A 66 25.95 29.81 24.66
CA LEU A 66 26.20 30.42 23.36
C LEU A 66 26.02 31.95 23.36
N ALA A 67 25.21 32.48 24.27
CA ALA A 67 24.95 33.92 24.36
C ALA A 67 26.16 34.73 24.83
N THR A 68 27.07 34.11 25.59
CA THR A 68 28.23 34.77 26.21
C THR A 68 29.53 34.56 25.42
N LEU A 69 29.52 33.73 24.37
CA LEU A 69 30.72 33.42 23.59
C LEU A 69 31.19 34.61 22.76
N THR A 70 32.48 34.91 22.85
CA THR A 70 33.17 35.93 22.05
C THR A 70 34.44 35.38 21.39
N GLY A 71 35.05 36.17 20.49
CA GLY A 71 36.37 35.88 19.92
C GLY A 71 36.53 34.47 19.32
N LEU A 72 37.59 33.77 19.74
CA LEU A 72 37.92 32.43 19.25
C LEU A 72 36.87 31.38 19.64
N ALA A 73 36.33 31.47 20.86
CA ALA A 73 35.33 30.53 21.36
C ALA A 73 34.04 30.57 20.52
N LYS A 74 33.60 31.78 20.13
CA LYS A 74 32.46 31.96 19.22
C LYS A 74 32.69 31.31 17.85
N ARG A 75 33.91 31.46 17.29
CA ARG A 75 34.27 30.84 16.00
C ARG A 75 34.33 29.31 16.08
N LEU A 76 34.84 28.76 17.18
CA LEU A 76 34.89 27.31 17.38
C LEU A 76 33.48 26.72 17.55
N ALA A 77 32.64 27.37 18.38
CA ALA A 77 31.25 26.99 18.54
C ALA A 77 30.47 27.07 17.22
N GLN A 78 30.73 28.08 16.38
CA GLN A 78 30.11 28.18 15.06
C GLN A 78 30.46 26.96 14.18
N LYS A 79 31.72 26.51 14.18
CA LYS A 79 32.13 25.32 13.42
C LYS A 79 31.46 24.05 13.94
N GLN A 80 31.40 23.86 15.26
CA GLN A 80 30.76 22.69 15.87
C GLN A 80 29.26 22.66 15.61
N VAL A 81 28.57 23.79 15.82
CA VAL A 81 27.13 23.91 15.54
C VAL A 81 26.84 23.67 14.06
N ASN A 82 27.69 24.16 13.14
CA ASN A 82 27.53 23.86 11.71
C ASN A 82 27.68 22.35 11.41
N ASN A 83 28.62 21.65 12.05
CA ASN A 83 28.76 20.20 11.89
C ASN A 83 27.51 19.45 12.38
N ILE A 84 26.99 19.82 13.56
CA ILE A 84 25.75 19.25 14.11
C ILE A 84 24.56 19.53 13.18
N ILE A 85 24.45 20.74 12.63
CA ILE A 85 23.39 21.10 11.67
C ILE A 85 23.51 20.28 10.39
N GLU A 86 24.70 20.05 9.86
CA GLU A 86 24.88 19.22 8.67
C GLU A 86 24.56 17.74 8.94
N GLN A 87 24.89 17.23 10.12
CA GLN A 87 24.47 15.88 10.55
C GLN A 87 22.95 15.79 10.73
N ALA A 88 22.33 16.78 11.37
CA ALA A 88 20.89 16.86 11.55
C ALA A 88 20.14 16.99 10.22
N LYS A 89 20.69 17.72 9.24
CA LYS A 89 20.12 17.80 7.89
C LYS A 89 20.20 16.45 7.16
N LYS A 90 21.32 15.73 7.29
CA LYS A 90 21.44 14.37 6.73
C LYS A 90 20.42 13.43 7.37
N LEU A 91 20.23 13.53 8.69
CA LEU A 91 19.24 12.74 9.43
C LEU A 91 17.78 13.14 9.09
N ALA A 92 17.51 14.43 8.87
CA ALA A 92 16.20 14.91 8.45
C ALA A 92 15.89 14.53 6.99
N ALA A 93 16.91 14.49 6.13
CA ALA A 93 16.76 14.01 4.75
C ALA A 93 16.49 12.50 4.68
N SER A 94 17.02 11.69 5.62
CA SER A 94 16.56 10.30 5.79
C SER A 94 15.15 10.24 6.37
N GLY A 95 14.80 11.12 7.31
CA GLY A 95 13.45 11.19 7.89
C GLY A 95 12.33 11.59 6.92
N THR A 96 12.62 12.31 5.83
CA THR A 96 11.61 12.58 4.78
C THR A 96 11.28 11.35 3.92
N ALA A 97 12.20 10.40 3.79
CA ALA A 97 11.88 9.09 3.22
C ALA A 97 10.95 8.31 4.17
N ASP A 98 11.18 8.43 5.48
CA ASP A 98 10.33 7.82 6.50
C ASP A 98 8.92 8.45 6.50
N GLU A 99 8.77 9.77 6.40
CA GLU A 99 7.46 10.44 6.44
C GLU A 99 6.54 10.07 5.24
N ASN A 100 7.12 9.86 4.05
CA ASN A 100 6.38 9.31 2.90
C ASN A 100 6.11 7.81 3.07
N THR A 101 7.06 7.06 3.64
CA THR A 101 6.89 5.64 3.97
C THR A 101 5.75 5.45 4.98
N TRP A 102 5.61 6.33 5.97
CA TRP A 102 4.52 6.30 6.95
C TRP A 102 3.15 6.65 6.34
N LYS A 103 3.09 7.58 5.38
CA LYS A 103 1.83 7.91 4.67
C LYS A 103 1.37 6.79 3.75
N GLU A 104 2.31 6.06 3.15
CA GLU A 104 1.99 4.94 2.25
C GLU A 104 1.73 3.61 2.96
N THR A 105 2.18 3.44 4.21
CA THR A 105 2.04 2.18 4.99
C THR A 105 0.89 2.19 6.00
N THR A 106 -0.07 3.10 5.81
CA THR A 106 -1.26 3.19 6.67
C THR A 106 -2.14 1.93 6.59
N GLU A 107 -2.88 1.66 7.67
CA GLU A 107 -3.89 0.58 7.70
C GLU A 107 -4.88 0.69 6.54
N ALA A 108 -5.31 1.90 6.20
CA ALA A 108 -6.19 2.17 5.06
C ALA A 108 -5.61 1.69 3.71
N LYS A 109 -4.29 1.77 3.51
CA LYS A 109 -3.63 1.31 2.29
C LYS A 109 -3.53 -0.21 2.23
N VAL A 110 -3.32 -0.86 3.37
CA VAL A 110 -3.38 -2.32 3.47
C VAL A 110 -4.80 -2.81 3.23
N ASP A 111 -5.80 -2.14 3.80
CA ASP A 111 -7.23 -2.46 3.58
C ASP A 111 -7.66 -2.27 2.12
N GLU A 112 -7.18 -1.22 1.45
CA GLU A 112 -7.40 -0.99 0.03
C GLU A 112 -6.84 -2.16 -0.81
N LYS A 113 -5.64 -2.64 -0.46
CA LYS A 113 -5.05 -3.81 -1.12
C LYS A 113 -5.81 -5.09 -0.83
N MET A 114 -6.23 -5.32 0.41
CA MET A 114 -7.03 -6.49 0.78
C MET A 114 -8.42 -6.47 0.10
N LEU A 115 -8.98 -5.29 -0.14
CA LEU A 115 -10.19 -5.12 -0.93
C LEU A 115 -9.95 -5.54 -2.39
N GLU A 116 -8.86 -5.10 -3.02
CA GLU A 116 -8.48 -5.52 -4.38
C GLU A 116 -8.23 -7.04 -4.45
N VAL A 117 -7.58 -7.62 -3.43
CA VAL A 117 -7.35 -9.07 -3.32
C VAL A 117 -8.66 -9.85 -3.35
N VAL A 118 -9.61 -9.46 -2.49
CA VAL A 118 -10.85 -10.24 -2.33
C VAL A 118 -11.82 -9.97 -3.46
N TYR A 119 -11.96 -8.71 -3.88
CA TYR A 119 -13.06 -8.27 -4.73
C TYR A 119 -12.62 -7.65 -6.06
N GLY A 120 -11.33 -7.51 -6.32
CA GLY A 120 -10.79 -6.87 -7.52
C GLY A 120 -10.86 -5.34 -7.46
N ASP A 121 -11.98 -4.78 -7.01
CA ASP A 121 -12.15 -3.35 -6.74
C ASP A 121 -13.39 -3.07 -5.86
N ALA A 122 -13.69 -1.79 -5.66
CA ALA A 122 -14.84 -1.36 -4.86
C ALA A 122 -16.19 -1.74 -5.48
N SER A 123 -16.29 -1.79 -6.81
CA SER A 123 -17.49 -2.21 -7.53
C SER A 123 -17.72 -3.70 -7.36
N GLY A 124 -16.66 -4.51 -7.47
CA GLY A 124 -16.70 -5.95 -7.18
C GLY A 124 -17.14 -6.20 -5.74
N LYS A 125 -16.62 -5.43 -4.77
CA LYS A 125 -17.05 -5.55 -3.37
C LYS A 125 -18.54 -5.31 -3.24
N ALA A 126 -19.04 -4.24 -3.84
CA ALA A 126 -20.46 -3.91 -3.81
C ALA A 126 -21.31 -5.00 -4.50
N SER A 127 -20.86 -5.54 -5.64
CA SER A 127 -21.54 -6.62 -6.35
C SER A 127 -21.63 -7.91 -5.51
N PHE A 128 -20.52 -8.38 -4.94
CA PHE A 128 -20.48 -9.61 -4.14
C PHE A 128 -21.18 -9.49 -2.77
N THR A 129 -21.31 -8.28 -2.21
CA THR A 129 -21.89 -8.09 -0.86
C THR A 129 -23.30 -7.53 -0.86
N THR A 130 -23.69 -6.78 -1.88
CA THR A 130 -25.01 -6.15 -2.00
C THR A 130 -25.77 -6.57 -3.26
N GLY A 131 -25.11 -7.22 -4.22
CA GLY A 131 -25.68 -7.58 -5.52
C GLY A 131 -25.69 -6.45 -6.55
N THR A 132 -25.16 -5.27 -6.20
CA THR A 132 -25.13 -4.08 -7.07
C THR A 132 -23.78 -3.36 -6.98
N PRO A 133 -23.22 -2.81 -8.09
CA PRO A 133 -23.71 -2.90 -9.45
C PRO A 133 -23.63 -4.34 -9.99
N ASN A 134 -24.36 -4.63 -11.06
CA ASN A 134 -24.28 -5.92 -11.72
C ASN A 134 -23.07 -5.95 -12.65
N LEU A 135 -21.98 -6.60 -12.25
CA LEU A 135 -20.79 -6.71 -13.09
C LEU A 135 -20.89 -7.94 -14.02
N PRO A 136 -20.63 -7.77 -15.34
CA PRO A 136 -20.64 -8.88 -16.28
C PRO A 136 -19.64 -9.98 -15.89
N GLY A 137 -20.06 -11.24 -15.98
CA GLY A 137 -19.21 -12.41 -15.75
C GLY A 137 -19.23 -12.95 -14.32
N GLU A 138 -19.47 -12.13 -13.29
CA GLU A 138 -19.45 -12.59 -11.88
C GLU A 138 -20.57 -13.60 -11.55
N LYS A 139 -21.59 -13.61 -12.38
CA LYS A 139 -22.85 -14.34 -12.21
C LYS A 139 -22.95 -15.60 -13.05
N THR A 140 -21.95 -15.88 -13.86
CA THR A 140 -21.91 -17.03 -14.75
C THR A 140 -20.65 -17.81 -14.46
N VAL A 141 -20.65 -19.11 -14.76
CA VAL A 141 -19.49 -19.96 -14.49
C VAL A 141 -18.33 -19.76 -15.47
N ALA A 142 -18.57 -19.07 -16.60
CA ALA A 142 -17.66 -19.05 -17.74
C ALA A 142 -16.23 -18.62 -17.40
N ALA A 143 -16.06 -17.66 -16.50
CA ALA A 143 -14.73 -17.20 -16.11
C ALA A 143 -13.97 -18.22 -15.24
N CYS A 144 -14.63 -19.23 -14.65
CA CYS A 144 -13.94 -20.32 -13.96
C CYS A 144 -13.10 -21.15 -14.94
N ASP A 145 -13.53 -21.26 -16.21
CA ASP A 145 -12.75 -21.90 -17.28
C ASP A 145 -11.84 -20.92 -18.04
N ALA A 146 -11.74 -19.66 -17.60
CA ALA A 146 -10.99 -18.60 -18.26
C ALA A 146 -10.20 -17.73 -17.26
N ASP A 147 -9.20 -18.35 -16.62
CA ASP A 147 -8.26 -17.73 -15.68
C ASP A 147 -8.88 -17.15 -14.39
N GLY A 148 -10.21 -17.29 -14.19
CA GLY A 148 -10.92 -16.63 -13.09
C GLY A 148 -11.11 -15.13 -13.33
N THR A 149 -10.93 -14.65 -14.56
CA THR A 149 -10.89 -13.22 -14.86
C THR A 149 -12.28 -12.61 -15.00
N ILE A 150 -12.59 -11.69 -14.11
CA ILE A 150 -13.77 -10.82 -14.11
C ILE A 150 -13.32 -9.39 -14.34
N ASN A 151 -13.84 -8.74 -15.38
CA ASN A 151 -13.54 -7.34 -15.70
C ASN A 151 -12.02 -7.02 -15.73
N GLY A 152 -11.22 -7.96 -16.22
CA GLY A 152 -9.75 -7.83 -16.29
C GLY A 152 -9.01 -8.05 -14.96
N LYS A 153 -9.69 -8.54 -13.93
CA LYS A 153 -9.13 -8.84 -12.60
C LYS A 153 -9.47 -10.27 -12.18
N GLU A 154 -8.70 -10.85 -11.27
CA GLU A 154 -8.92 -12.19 -10.72
C GLU A 154 -9.26 -12.09 -9.22
N PRO A 155 -10.51 -11.74 -8.84
CA PRO A 155 -10.88 -11.57 -7.44
C PRO A 155 -11.01 -12.92 -6.70
N LEU A 156 -10.48 -13.03 -5.48
CA LEU A 156 -10.65 -14.26 -4.68
C LEU A 156 -12.12 -14.62 -4.41
N ALA A 157 -13.01 -13.63 -4.34
CA ALA A 157 -14.44 -13.88 -4.16
C ALA A 157 -14.98 -14.77 -5.29
N TYR A 158 -14.62 -14.48 -6.53
CA TYR A 158 -15.02 -15.28 -7.69
C TYR A 158 -14.28 -16.63 -7.74
N VAL A 159 -12.98 -16.65 -7.43
CA VAL A 159 -12.20 -17.90 -7.31
C VAL A 159 -12.85 -18.83 -6.29
N LEU A 160 -13.28 -18.33 -5.12
CA LEU A 160 -13.98 -19.11 -4.11
C LEU A 160 -15.31 -19.68 -4.63
N LEU A 161 -16.06 -18.91 -5.42
CA LEU A 161 -17.27 -19.43 -6.06
C LEU A 161 -16.94 -20.56 -7.05
N CYS A 162 -15.90 -20.42 -7.87
CA CYS A 162 -15.48 -21.48 -8.80
C CYS A 162 -15.09 -22.78 -8.09
N LEU A 163 -14.50 -22.67 -6.90
CA LEU A 163 -14.10 -23.82 -6.07
C LEU A 163 -15.27 -24.44 -5.30
N ALA A 164 -16.41 -23.75 -5.19
CA ALA A 164 -17.48 -24.12 -4.27
C ALA A 164 -18.89 -24.18 -4.88
N VAL A 165 -19.14 -23.67 -6.08
CA VAL A 165 -20.49 -23.66 -6.64
C VAL A 165 -20.61 -24.74 -7.70
N GLU A 166 -21.54 -25.65 -7.48
CA GLU A 166 -21.92 -26.70 -8.44
C GLU A 166 -22.73 -26.11 -9.61
N ALA A 167 -22.83 -26.83 -10.73
CA ALA A 167 -23.61 -26.35 -11.88
C ALA A 167 -25.11 -26.18 -11.53
N GLY A 168 -25.63 -27.04 -10.64
CA GLY A 168 -27.01 -27.01 -10.17
C GLY A 168 -27.93 -27.98 -10.91
N SER A 169 -27.37 -29.05 -11.50
CA SER A 169 -28.16 -30.17 -12.02
C SER A 169 -28.51 -31.15 -10.90
N ALA A 170 -29.67 -31.80 -10.99
CA ALA A 170 -30.07 -32.87 -10.07
C ALA A 170 -29.13 -34.10 -10.09
N THR A 171 -28.27 -34.20 -11.11
CA THR A 171 -27.28 -35.28 -11.27
C THR A 171 -25.90 -34.90 -10.76
N ASP A 172 -25.70 -33.67 -10.28
CA ASP A 172 -24.42 -33.26 -9.71
C ASP A 172 -24.22 -33.87 -8.31
N THR A 173 -23.09 -34.52 -8.12
CA THR A 173 -22.64 -35.20 -6.89
C THR A 173 -21.35 -34.60 -6.33
N ILE A 174 -20.71 -33.67 -7.03
CA ILE A 174 -19.58 -32.89 -6.50
C ILE A 174 -20.13 -31.89 -5.49
N HIS A 175 -19.69 -32.03 -4.25
CA HIS A 175 -19.98 -31.06 -3.20
C HIS A 175 -18.67 -30.47 -2.66
N PRO A 176 -18.57 -29.15 -2.48
CA PRO A 176 -17.44 -28.53 -1.81
C PRO A 176 -17.44 -28.94 -0.35
N ASP A 177 -16.30 -29.38 0.16
CA ASP A 177 -16.09 -29.89 1.53
C ASP A 177 -17.30 -30.59 2.17
N ALA A 178 -17.39 -31.89 1.87
CA ALA A 178 -17.85 -32.98 2.72
C ALA A 178 -19.23 -32.93 3.42
N LYS A 179 -20.09 -31.91 3.28
CA LYS A 179 -21.54 -31.97 3.68
C LYS A 179 -22.40 -30.71 3.48
N ALA A 180 -21.85 -29.57 3.06
CA ALA A 180 -22.65 -28.34 2.94
C ALA A 180 -22.97 -28.02 1.48
N SER A 181 -24.22 -28.21 1.08
CA SER A 181 -24.71 -27.66 -0.20
C SER A 181 -24.64 -26.13 -0.14
N THR A 182 -24.20 -25.52 -1.24
CA THR A 182 -24.40 -24.07 -1.40
C THR A 182 -25.88 -23.75 -1.63
N ALA A 183 -26.29 -22.49 -1.46
CA ALA A 183 -27.71 -22.14 -1.49
C ALA A 183 -28.36 -22.39 -2.88
N VAL A 184 -27.61 -22.15 -3.96
CA VAL A 184 -28.00 -22.45 -5.34
C VAL A 184 -26.79 -22.85 -6.20
N GLY A 185 -27.00 -23.56 -7.31
CA GLY A 185 -25.95 -23.80 -8.32
C GLY A 185 -25.81 -22.65 -9.34
N TRP A 186 -24.79 -22.72 -10.21
CA TRP A 186 -24.47 -21.70 -11.23
C TRP A 186 -25.64 -21.35 -12.15
N THR A 187 -26.56 -22.28 -12.39
CA THR A 187 -27.80 -22.05 -13.16
C THR A 187 -28.72 -20.98 -12.55
N ALA A 188 -28.60 -20.69 -11.24
CA ALA A 188 -29.44 -19.73 -10.53
C ALA A 188 -28.67 -18.59 -9.82
N VAL A 189 -27.32 -18.63 -9.80
CA VAL A 189 -26.47 -17.58 -9.17
C VAL A 189 -26.74 -16.18 -9.72
N ASN A 190 -27.15 -16.06 -10.99
CA ASN A 190 -27.36 -14.78 -11.66
C ASN A 190 -28.33 -13.81 -10.95
N THR A 191 -29.24 -14.32 -10.14
CA THR A 191 -30.20 -13.53 -9.38
C THR A 191 -29.86 -13.35 -7.91
N VAL A 192 -28.92 -14.16 -7.38
CA VAL A 192 -28.65 -14.26 -5.92
C VAL A 192 -27.16 -14.29 -5.58
N LEU A 193 -26.30 -13.68 -6.41
CA LEU A 193 -24.83 -13.67 -6.25
C LEU A 193 -24.38 -13.37 -4.81
N HIS A 194 -24.91 -12.32 -4.18
CA HIS A 194 -24.50 -11.92 -2.83
C HIS A 194 -24.87 -12.97 -1.77
N THR A 195 -26.07 -13.56 -1.85
CA THR A 195 -26.53 -14.64 -0.97
C THR A 195 -25.64 -15.86 -1.15
N GLN A 196 -25.33 -16.20 -2.41
CA GLN A 196 -24.49 -17.35 -2.73
C GLN A 196 -23.07 -17.15 -2.22
N PHE A 197 -22.48 -15.98 -2.43
CA PHE A 197 -21.16 -15.66 -1.92
C PHE A 197 -21.12 -15.68 -0.39
N ALA A 198 -22.15 -15.16 0.28
CA ALA A 198 -22.26 -15.25 1.73
C ALA A 198 -22.33 -16.71 2.23
N ALA A 199 -23.07 -17.57 1.54
CA ALA A 199 -23.15 -19.00 1.85
C ALA A 199 -21.79 -19.70 1.68
N VAL A 200 -21.11 -19.47 0.56
CA VAL A 200 -19.76 -20.02 0.30
C VAL A 200 -18.75 -19.52 1.32
N LYS A 201 -18.76 -18.23 1.65
CA LYS A 201 -17.91 -17.67 2.70
C LYS A 201 -18.19 -18.30 4.07
N GLY A 202 -19.44 -18.65 4.34
CA GLY A 202 -19.85 -19.36 5.55
C GLY A 202 -19.28 -20.78 5.68
N LEU A 203 -18.77 -21.37 4.60
CA LEU A 203 -18.07 -22.66 4.62
C LEU A 203 -16.66 -22.55 5.23
N CYS A 204 -16.08 -21.35 5.23
CA CYS A 204 -14.77 -21.13 5.83
C CYS A 204 -14.87 -21.22 7.37
N PRO A 205 -13.98 -21.98 8.03
CA PRO A 205 -13.99 -22.05 9.49
C PRO A 205 -13.69 -20.68 10.09
N ALA A 206 -14.36 -20.35 11.20
CA ALA A 206 -14.05 -19.16 11.97
C ALA A 206 -12.59 -19.24 12.45
N ARG A 207 -11.75 -18.32 11.96
CA ARG A 207 -10.35 -18.21 12.41
C ARG A 207 -10.26 -17.16 13.53
N PRO A 208 -9.43 -17.40 14.56
CA PRO A 208 -9.14 -16.35 15.54
C PRO A 208 -8.54 -15.13 14.82
N LYS A 209 -8.75 -13.93 15.38
CA LYS A 209 -8.10 -12.72 14.88
C LYS A 209 -6.58 -12.91 14.99
N ILE A 210 -5.92 -13.11 13.87
CA ILE A 210 -4.47 -13.16 13.80
C ILE A 210 -3.95 -11.79 13.38
N THR A 211 -2.85 -11.36 13.97
CA THR A 211 -2.06 -10.26 13.42
C THR A 211 -1.48 -10.74 12.10
N VAL A 212 -1.93 -10.17 10.98
CA VAL A 212 -1.43 -10.53 9.66
C VAL A 212 0.01 -10.05 9.53
N SER A 213 0.93 -10.96 9.18
CA SER A 213 2.33 -10.64 8.91
C SER A 213 2.66 -10.83 7.43
N PRO A 214 3.68 -10.16 6.90
CA PRO A 214 4.19 -10.40 5.54
C PRO A 214 4.49 -11.87 5.26
N GLU A 215 5.12 -12.55 6.23
CA GLU A 215 5.50 -13.96 6.13
C GLU A 215 4.26 -14.85 6.03
N ALA A 216 3.23 -14.57 6.83
CA ALA A 216 1.97 -15.32 6.80
C ALA A 216 1.25 -15.15 5.45
N ILE A 217 1.27 -13.95 4.86
CA ILE A 217 0.72 -13.71 3.52
C ILE A 217 1.46 -14.55 2.48
N ARG A 218 2.79 -14.48 2.44
CA ARG A 218 3.58 -15.25 1.46
C ARG A 218 3.45 -16.75 1.66
N GLN A 219 3.34 -17.23 2.90
CA GLN A 219 3.07 -18.62 3.18
C GLN A 219 1.71 -19.06 2.63
N ALA A 220 0.67 -18.22 2.76
CA ALA A 220 -0.65 -18.51 2.19
C ALA A 220 -0.62 -18.52 0.66
N LEU A 221 0.08 -17.58 0.02
CA LEU A 221 0.27 -17.55 -1.43
C LEU A 221 0.98 -18.81 -1.94
N ASN A 222 2.08 -19.22 -1.29
CA ASN A 222 2.80 -20.44 -1.63
C ASN A 222 1.92 -21.70 -1.44
N ALA A 223 1.10 -21.72 -0.39
CA ALA A 223 0.15 -22.81 -0.17
C ALA A 223 -0.86 -22.89 -1.33
N VAL A 224 -1.46 -21.77 -1.75
CA VAL A 224 -2.36 -21.72 -2.91
C VAL A 224 -1.64 -22.18 -4.18
N GLN A 225 -0.45 -21.65 -4.46
CA GLN A 225 0.33 -22.03 -5.64
C GLN A 225 0.61 -23.53 -5.68
N SER A 226 0.94 -24.14 -4.53
CA SER A 226 1.21 -25.58 -4.43
C SER A 226 0.00 -26.46 -4.71
N GLN A 227 -1.22 -25.92 -4.59
CA GLN A 227 -2.46 -26.64 -4.91
C GLN A 227 -2.80 -26.59 -6.40
N ILE A 228 -2.09 -25.79 -7.21
CA ILE A 228 -2.31 -25.70 -8.64
C ILE A 228 -1.68 -26.93 -9.32
N ARG A 229 -2.50 -27.67 -10.06
CA ARG A 229 -2.11 -28.90 -10.76
C ARG A 229 -2.12 -28.69 -12.26
N MET A 230 -1.14 -29.26 -12.96
CA MET A 230 -1.11 -29.22 -14.42
C MET A 230 -1.91 -30.38 -15.01
N ILE A 231 -2.92 -30.06 -15.83
CA ILE A 231 -3.72 -31.03 -16.58
C ILE A 231 -3.78 -30.55 -18.04
N GLY A 232 -3.38 -31.38 -19.01
CA GLY A 232 -3.44 -31.02 -20.43
C GLY A 232 -2.79 -29.66 -20.76
N ASN A 233 -1.60 -29.40 -20.21
CA ASN A 233 -0.81 -28.16 -20.37
C ASN A 233 -1.37 -26.89 -19.71
N LYS A 234 -2.48 -26.97 -18.95
CA LYS A 234 -3.07 -25.84 -18.22
C LYS A 234 -3.02 -26.09 -16.71
N GLY A 235 -2.90 -25.02 -15.94
CA GLY A 235 -2.97 -25.06 -14.48
C GLY A 235 -4.42 -25.07 -13.99
N TYR A 236 -4.70 -25.85 -12.95
CA TYR A 236 -6.02 -25.94 -12.32
C TYR A 236 -5.89 -25.79 -10.82
N LEU A 237 -6.65 -24.88 -10.22
CA LEU A 237 -6.87 -24.80 -8.79
C LEU A 237 -8.21 -25.44 -8.46
N GLY A 238 -8.27 -26.38 -7.52
CA GLY A 238 -9.50 -27.10 -7.16
C GLY A 238 -9.62 -28.48 -7.82
N TYR A 239 -10.83 -29.04 -7.78
CA TYR A 239 -11.09 -30.38 -8.31
C TYR A 239 -11.47 -30.31 -9.80
N CYS A 240 -10.73 -31.04 -10.63
CA CYS A 240 -10.99 -31.20 -12.06
C CYS A 240 -10.88 -32.68 -12.44
N ALA A 241 -11.96 -33.26 -12.94
CA ALA A 241 -12.06 -34.65 -13.38
C ALA A 241 -11.59 -34.85 -14.82
N THR A 242 -11.85 -33.89 -15.71
CA THR A 242 -11.51 -33.98 -17.14
C THR A 242 -10.69 -32.79 -17.61
N SER A 243 -11.32 -31.65 -17.92
CA SER A 243 -10.62 -30.44 -18.39
C SER A 243 -11.43 -29.13 -18.29
N GLY A 244 -12.65 -29.20 -17.75
CA GLY A 244 -13.55 -28.05 -17.63
C GLY A 244 -13.77 -27.64 -16.17
N CYS A 245 -13.96 -26.35 -15.94
CA CYS A 245 -14.38 -25.79 -14.66
C CYS A 245 -15.77 -25.15 -14.79
N ASP A 246 -16.80 -25.98 -14.86
CA ASP A 246 -18.21 -25.55 -15.02
C ASP A 246 -19.10 -25.87 -13.81
N GLY A 247 -18.51 -26.39 -12.73
CA GLY A 247 -19.21 -26.81 -11.52
C GLY A 247 -19.95 -28.15 -11.65
N SER A 248 -19.96 -28.79 -12.82
CA SER A 248 -20.62 -30.08 -13.01
C SER A 248 -19.77 -31.23 -12.50
N SER A 249 -20.43 -32.33 -12.16
CA SER A 249 -19.73 -33.50 -11.62
C SER A 249 -18.84 -34.25 -12.62
N LYS A 250 -19.09 -34.03 -13.91
CA LYS A 250 -18.29 -34.57 -15.00
C LYS A 250 -16.98 -33.80 -15.21
N ASN A 251 -16.95 -32.53 -14.84
CA ASN A 251 -15.88 -31.60 -15.15
C ASN A 251 -15.18 -31.14 -13.87
N GLY A 252 -15.80 -30.27 -13.07
CA GLY A 252 -15.27 -29.94 -11.75
C GLY A 252 -15.60 -28.56 -11.20
N VAL A 253 -15.32 -28.40 -9.91
CA VAL A 253 -15.33 -27.13 -9.17
C VAL A 253 -13.89 -26.66 -9.03
N CYS A 254 -13.46 -25.85 -10.01
CA CYS A 254 -12.08 -25.44 -10.17
C CYS A 254 -11.97 -24.06 -10.81
N VAL A 255 -10.76 -23.52 -10.82
CA VAL A 255 -10.35 -22.46 -11.74
C VAL A 255 -9.32 -23.03 -12.69
N LYS A 256 -9.55 -22.89 -14.00
CA LYS A 256 -8.60 -23.25 -15.05
C LYS A 256 -7.89 -22.00 -15.54
N TYR A 257 -6.58 -22.04 -15.46
CA TYR A 257 -5.72 -20.99 -15.96
C TYR A 257 -5.36 -21.27 -17.42
N ASN A 258 -6.11 -20.68 -18.36
CA ASN A 258 -5.92 -20.85 -19.79
C ASN A 258 -4.66 -20.18 -20.30
N THR A 259 -4.35 -19.01 -19.79
CA THR A 259 -3.26 -18.17 -20.31
C THR A 259 -2.22 -17.88 -19.25
N LYS A 260 -2.61 -17.78 -17.98
CA LYS A 260 -1.73 -17.34 -16.90
C LYS A 260 -0.80 -18.45 -16.41
N ILE A 261 -1.30 -19.67 -16.27
CA ILE A 261 -0.52 -20.79 -15.75
C ILE A 261 -0.66 -21.95 -16.72
N THR A 262 0.39 -22.18 -17.49
CA THR A 262 0.46 -23.20 -18.54
C THR A 262 1.80 -23.92 -18.47
N ASN A 263 2.01 -24.91 -19.33
CA ASN A 263 3.31 -25.57 -19.47
C ASN A 263 4.43 -24.64 -19.97
N ILE A 264 4.09 -23.45 -20.50
CA ILE A 264 5.03 -22.47 -21.04
C ILE A 264 4.97 -21.10 -20.35
N ALA A 265 4.05 -20.90 -19.39
CA ALA A 265 3.84 -19.64 -18.70
C ALA A 265 3.51 -19.89 -17.23
N ASN A 266 4.08 -19.08 -16.34
CA ASN A 266 3.76 -19.11 -14.92
C ASN A 266 3.62 -17.67 -14.41
N ASP A 267 2.48 -17.07 -14.72
CA ASP A 267 2.09 -15.72 -14.32
C ASP A 267 1.27 -15.73 -13.03
N PHE A 268 1.51 -16.69 -12.13
CA PHE A 268 0.81 -16.77 -10.85
C PHE A 268 0.97 -15.46 -10.04
N ASP A 269 2.17 -14.89 -10.04
CA ASP A 269 2.49 -13.60 -9.41
C ASP A 269 1.74 -12.40 -10.01
N LYS A 270 1.23 -12.53 -11.24
CA LYS A 270 0.47 -11.49 -11.94
C LYS A 270 -1.05 -11.61 -11.77
N LEU A 271 -1.55 -12.69 -11.18
CA LEU A 271 -2.96 -12.78 -10.82
C LEU A 271 -3.25 -11.66 -9.82
N THR A 272 -4.36 -10.94 -10.02
CA THR A 272 -4.71 -9.75 -9.22
C THR A 272 -4.65 -10.04 -7.72
N TYR A 273 -5.23 -11.15 -7.28
CA TYR A 273 -5.22 -11.50 -5.85
C TYR A 273 -3.82 -11.80 -5.30
N VAL A 274 -2.89 -12.28 -6.13
CA VAL A 274 -1.51 -12.59 -5.72
C VAL A 274 -0.69 -11.31 -5.66
N SER A 275 -0.73 -10.52 -6.73
CA SER A 275 0.03 -9.27 -6.80
C SER A 275 -0.39 -8.28 -5.71
N SER A 276 -1.70 -8.11 -5.47
CA SER A 276 -2.21 -7.23 -4.42
C SER A 276 -1.92 -7.76 -3.01
N MET A 277 -1.90 -9.08 -2.79
CA MET A 277 -1.47 -9.66 -1.50
C MET A 277 0.03 -9.41 -1.26
N GLU A 278 0.87 -9.57 -2.28
CA GLU A 278 2.31 -9.30 -2.16
C GLU A 278 2.59 -7.81 -1.93
N GLU A 279 1.82 -6.92 -2.55
CA GLU A 279 1.87 -5.49 -2.25
C GLU A 279 1.45 -5.18 -0.80
N ALA A 280 0.39 -5.82 -0.29
CA ALA A 280 0.01 -5.70 1.12
C ALA A 280 1.13 -6.19 2.05
N ALA A 281 1.81 -7.30 1.72
CA ALA A 281 2.97 -7.79 2.46
C ALA A 281 4.11 -6.76 2.48
N LYS A 282 4.45 -6.18 1.32
CA LYS A 282 5.48 -5.13 1.21
C LYS A 282 5.13 -3.87 2.00
N LEU A 283 3.86 -3.51 2.10
CA LEU A 283 3.42 -2.39 2.94
C LEU A 283 3.62 -2.69 4.43
N LEU A 284 3.29 -3.91 4.85
CA LEU A 284 3.49 -4.36 6.24
C LEU A 284 4.99 -4.46 6.61
N GLU A 285 5.85 -4.88 5.68
CA GLU A 285 7.31 -4.88 5.87
C GLU A 285 7.86 -3.48 6.05
N ARG A 286 7.52 -2.57 5.12
CA ARG A 286 7.95 -1.17 5.22
C ARG A 286 7.51 -0.52 6.53
N ARG A 287 6.31 -0.85 7.02
CA ARG A 287 5.83 -0.39 8.33
C ARG A 287 6.65 -0.95 9.48
N ARG A 288 7.06 -2.22 9.41
CA ARG A 288 7.87 -2.88 10.43
C ARG A 288 9.30 -2.32 10.45
N GLU A 289 9.88 -2.03 9.29
CA GLU A 289 11.24 -1.48 9.17
C GLU A 289 11.33 -0.02 9.61
N ALA A 290 10.25 0.75 9.48
CA ALA A 290 10.19 2.13 9.92
C ALA A 290 9.94 2.30 11.43
N ALA A 291 9.36 1.29 12.10
CA ALA A 291 8.97 1.30 13.53
C ALA A 291 10.13 0.98 14.47
#